data_AF-A0A948Z634-F1
#
_entry.id   AF-A0A948Z634-F1
#
_cell.length_a   1.000
_cell.length_b   1.000
_cell.length_c   1.000
_cell.angle_alpha   90.00
_cell.angle_beta   90.00
_cell.angle_gamma   90.00
#
_symmetry.space_group_name_H-M   'P 1'
#
loop_
_entity.id
_entity.type
_entity.pdbx_description
1 polymer ?
#
loop_
_entity_poly.entity_id
_entity_poly.type
_entity_poly.pdbx_seq_one_letter_code
_entity_poly.pdbx_strand_id
1 'polypeptide(L)'
;MKTQKYPGNKTGKLRIVLWLSIAIYTFSLPYVIIIYDIISSRWSPAIAGLVPRIIIISAGAAYLFYSAKTHLSLRRTFFLIPCLIIAFFIVFLEPNPNKHIHIPEYVLMAWLLFEAIQIDYSGAGIFVLVFLASSLLGVFDEVMQGIHTTRHYGWHDMLNNSFSSLIGVLSLMGLRKNCGPGIDWIYQLKKMGGSLLIILFGLLNTGLSCLKLFKIKNHYDLWNFYPDWLIALNTLFMIMAFVVLCQLYRHTMQCRDEVQRPVKTAFLWVSLPIAILVLINSVIIYGWVLDVPFQ
;
A
#
# COMPACT_ATOMS: atom_id res chain seq x y z
N MET A 1 4.95 -37.55 11.05
CA MET A 1 4.78 -36.08 10.88
C MET A 1 5.43 -35.38 12.06
N LYS A 2 6.55 -34.67 11.89
CA LYS A 2 7.21 -33.93 12.98
C LYS A 2 6.48 -32.60 13.17
N THR A 3 5.80 -32.42 14.30
CA THR A 3 5.24 -31.14 14.73
C THR A 3 6.40 -30.17 15.00
N GLN A 4 6.60 -29.25 14.05
CA GLN A 4 7.63 -28.22 14.16
C GLN A 4 7.22 -27.25 15.27
N LYS A 5 7.94 -27.28 16.39
CA LYS A 5 7.73 -26.42 17.56
C LYS A 5 7.80 -24.95 17.11
N TYR A 6 6.67 -24.24 17.11
CA TYR A 6 6.61 -22.86 16.66
C TYR A 6 7.47 -21.95 17.58
N PRO A 7 8.30 -21.05 17.02
CA PRO A 7 9.02 -20.05 17.80
C PRO A 7 8.03 -18.97 18.29
N GLY A 8 7.30 -19.26 19.37
CA GLY A 8 6.04 -18.60 19.71
C GLY A 8 6.11 -17.16 20.25
N ASN A 9 7.27 -16.64 20.68
CA ASN A 9 7.34 -15.30 21.29
C ASN A 9 8.06 -14.24 20.43
N LYS A 10 9.14 -14.63 19.71
CA LYS A 10 9.91 -13.68 18.88
C LYS A 10 9.13 -13.19 17.65
N THR A 11 8.30 -14.06 17.06
CA THR A 11 7.50 -13.74 15.87
C THR A 11 6.36 -12.78 16.18
N GLY A 12 5.75 -12.88 17.37
CA GLY A 12 4.68 -11.97 17.80
C GLY A 12 5.15 -10.52 17.95
N LYS A 13 6.29 -10.30 18.63
CA LYS A 13 6.87 -8.96 18.78
C LYS A 13 7.26 -8.34 17.42
N LEU A 14 7.93 -9.13 16.56
CA LEU A 14 8.31 -8.67 15.23
C LEU A 14 7.09 -8.26 14.39
N ARG A 15 6.01 -9.05 14.43
CA ARG A 15 4.76 -8.74 13.74
C ARG A 15 4.22 -7.35 14.15
N ILE A 16 4.15 -7.08 15.45
CA ILE A 16 3.65 -5.80 15.96
C ILE A 16 4.53 -4.65 15.48
N VAL A 17 5.85 -4.80 15.57
CA VAL A 17 6.80 -3.77 15.13
C VAL A 17 6.62 -3.47 13.64
N LEU A 18 6.54 -4.48 12.78
CA LEU A 18 6.41 -4.26 11.34
C LEU A 18 5.09 -3.57 10.96
N TRP A 19 3.96 -3.98 11.54
CA TRP A 19 2.68 -3.31 11.29
C TRP A 19 2.64 -1.89 11.85
N LEU A 20 3.27 -1.65 13.00
CA LEU A 20 3.41 -0.30 13.54
C LEU A 20 4.29 0.58 12.64
N SER A 21 5.40 0.04 12.13
CA SER A 21 6.25 0.74 11.17
C SER A 21 5.50 1.09 9.89
N ILE A 22 4.68 0.19 9.35
CA ILE A 22 3.83 0.47 8.19
C ILE A 22 2.86 1.61 8.52
N ALA A 23 2.16 1.53 9.65
CA ALA A 23 1.22 2.58 10.05
C ALA A 23 1.91 3.95 10.19
N ILE A 24 3.00 4.02 10.95
CA ILE A 24 3.78 5.26 11.12
C ILE A 24 4.25 5.79 9.76
N TYR A 25 4.80 4.90 8.92
CA TYR A 25 5.29 5.27 7.61
C TYR A 25 4.17 5.83 6.73
N THR A 26 3.03 5.12 6.60
CA THR A 26 1.85 5.58 5.85
C THR A 26 1.38 6.95 6.31
N PHE A 27 1.20 7.18 7.61
CA PHE A 27 0.74 8.47 8.12
C PHE A 27 1.79 9.58 8.03
N SER A 28 3.08 9.24 7.83
CA SER A 28 4.16 10.21 7.63
C SER A 28 4.30 10.70 6.18
N LEU A 29 3.79 9.95 5.19
CA LEU A 29 3.98 10.26 3.77
C LEU A 29 3.52 11.68 3.36
N PRO A 30 2.33 12.18 3.77
CA PRO A 30 1.92 13.53 3.40
C PRO A 30 2.87 14.64 3.89
N TYR A 31 3.64 14.37 4.95
CA TYR A 31 4.56 15.31 5.59
C TYR A 31 5.96 15.30 4.99
N VAL A 32 6.26 14.43 4.02
CA VAL A 32 7.57 14.42 3.34
C VAL A 32 7.85 15.74 2.62
N ILE A 33 6.80 16.49 2.25
CA ILE A 33 6.91 17.84 1.70
C ILE A 33 7.71 18.80 2.60
N ILE A 34 7.65 18.63 3.93
CA ILE A 34 8.39 19.46 4.88
C ILE A 34 9.90 19.31 4.65
N ILE A 35 10.36 18.08 4.39
CA ILE A 35 11.78 17.82 4.10
C ILE A 35 12.17 18.49 2.78
N TYR A 36 11.29 18.40 1.78
CA TYR A 36 11.50 19.06 0.50
C TYR A 36 11.63 20.57 0.65
N ASP A 37 10.74 21.20 1.42
CA ASP A 37 10.74 22.65 1.65
C ASP A 37 12.00 23.09 2.40
N ILE A 38 12.45 22.31 3.39
CA ILE A 38 13.71 22.56 4.10
C ILE A 38 14.90 22.52 3.14
N ILE A 39 14.99 21.50 2.27
CA ILE A 39 16.11 21.39 1.31
C ILE A 39 16.05 22.53 0.29
N SER A 40 14.85 22.84 -0.21
CA SER A 40 14.64 23.86 -1.23
C SER A 40 14.94 25.26 -0.70
N SER A 41 14.54 25.54 0.54
CA SER A 41 14.79 26.83 1.20
C SER A 41 16.26 27.06 1.51
N ARG A 42 17.01 26.00 1.84
CA ARG A 42 18.43 26.08 2.21
C ARG A 42 19.40 26.06 1.03
N TRP A 43 19.04 25.38 -0.06
CA TRP A 43 19.94 25.19 -1.20
C TRP A 43 19.29 25.62 -2.52
N SER A 44 18.41 24.80 -3.10
CA SER A 44 17.58 25.17 -4.25
C SER A 44 16.57 24.05 -4.55
N PRO A 45 15.46 24.37 -5.26
CA PRO A 45 14.54 23.35 -5.78
C PRO A 45 15.21 22.32 -6.69
N ALA A 46 16.23 22.74 -7.45
CA ALA A 46 17.00 21.85 -8.32
C ALA A 46 17.76 20.79 -7.52
N ILE A 47 18.38 21.17 -6.41
CA ILE A 47 19.09 20.25 -5.51
C ILE A 47 18.10 19.30 -4.84
N ALA A 48 16.96 19.80 -4.36
CA ALA A 48 15.93 18.96 -3.77
C ALA A 48 15.39 17.92 -4.77
N GLY A 49 15.23 18.29 -6.04
CA GLY A 49 14.87 17.38 -7.13
C GLY A 49 15.94 16.36 -7.54
N LEU A 50 17.17 16.45 -7.03
CA LEU A 50 18.20 15.42 -7.22
C LEU A 50 18.10 14.31 -6.17
N VAL A 51 17.51 14.58 -5.00
CA VAL A 51 17.46 13.63 -3.88
C VAL A 51 16.75 12.32 -4.27
N PRO A 52 15.54 12.32 -4.88
CA PRO A 52 14.89 11.08 -5.28
C PRO A 52 15.73 10.28 -6.28
N ARG A 53 16.38 10.97 -7.23
CA ARG A 53 17.22 10.34 -8.25
C ARG A 53 18.44 9.65 -7.65
N ILE A 54 19.11 10.30 -6.69
CA ILE A 54 20.24 9.72 -5.97
C ILE A 54 19.79 8.48 -5.21
N ILE A 55 18.62 8.51 -4.55
CA ILE A 55 18.07 7.35 -3.83
C ILE A 55 17.83 6.19 -4.81
N ILE A 56 17.19 6.45 -5.96
CA ILE A 56 16.89 5.43 -6.98
C ILE A 56 18.19 4.80 -7.53
N ILE A 57 19.17 5.62 -7.91
CA ILE A 57 20.46 5.16 -8.44
C ILE A 57 21.20 4.33 -7.38
N SER A 58 21.22 4.82 -6.13
CA SER A 58 21.89 4.13 -5.02
C SER A 58 21.21 2.80 -4.70
N ALA A 59 19.87 2.73 -4.73
CA ALA A 59 19.12 1.50 -4.54
C ALA A 59 19.39 0.49 -5.67
N GLY A 60 19.46 0.94 -6.92
CA GLY A 60 19.82 0.10 -8.07
C GLY A 60 21.26 -0.43 -7.96
N ALA A 61 22.22 0.41 -7.57
CA ALA A 61 23.59 0.00 -7.33
C ALA A 61 23.69 -1.02 -6.16
N ALA A 62 22.97 -0.78 -5.08
CA ALA A 62 22.90 -1.69 -3.93
C ALA A 62 22.28 -3.05 -4.33
N TYR A 63 21.24 -3.05 -5.16
CA TYR A 63 20.64 -4.26 -5.72
C TYR A 63 21.67 -5.07 -6.52
N LEU A 64 22.40 -4.42 -7.44
CA LEU A 64 23.42 -5.07 -8.27
C LEU A 64 24.57 -5.61 -7.42
N PHE A 65 25.07 -4.81 -6.48
CA PHE A 65 26.12 -5.22 -5.55
C PHE A 65 25.69 -6.42 -4.71
N TYR A 66 24.48 -6.40 -4.14
CA TYR A 66 23.93 -7.52 -3.39
C TYR A 66 23.78 -8.77 -4.27
N SER A 67 23.29 -8.59 -5.51
CA SER A 67 23.14 -9.68 -6.48
C SER A 67 24.47 -10.36 -6.79
N ALA A 68 25.52 -9.57 -7.05
CA ALA A 68 26.87 -10.06 -7.30
C ALA A 68 27.46 -10.75 -6.07
N LYS A 69 27.37 -10.13 -4.89
CA LYS A 69 27.91 -10.66 -3.62
C LYS A 69 27.24 -11.98 -3.19
N THR A 70 25.95 -12.13 -3.45
CA THR A 70 25.20 -13.33 -3.08
C THR A 70 25.06 -14.34 -4.21
N HIS A 71 25.74 -14.10 -5.35
CA HIS A 71 25.72 -14.94 -6.54
C HIS A 71 24.29 -15.29 -6.98
N LEU A 72 23.38 -14.31 -7.00
CA LEU A 72 22.04 -14.54 -7.51
C LEU A 72 22.11 -14.91 -9.00
N SER A 73 21.20 -15.78 -9.44
CA SER A 73 21.15 -16.17 -10.84
C SER A 73 20.83 -14.97 -11.74
N LEU A 74 21.39 -14.96 -12.96
CA LEU A 74 21.17 -13.89 -13.93
C LEU A 74 19.69 -13.61 -14.18
N ARG A 75 18.86 -14.67 -14.22
CA ARG A 75 17.40 -14.59 -14.33
C ARG A 75 16.77 -13.72 -13.24
N ARG A 76 17.29 -13.77 -12.01
CA ARG A 76 16.80 -12.96 -10.89
C ARG A 76 17.27 -11.50 -10.99
N THR A 77 18.48 -11.29 -11.50
CA THR A 77 18.99 -9.94 -11.79
C THR A 77 18.16 -9.23 -12.87
N PHE A 78 17.62 -9.97 -13.84
CA PHE A 78 16.78 -9.40 -14.91
C PHE A 78 15.48 -8.75 -14.44
N PHE A 79 15.01 -9.00 -13.20
CA PHE A 79 13.91 -8.22 -12.63
C PHE A 79 14.23 -6.72 -12.48
N LEU A 80 15.51 -6.33 -12.49
CA LEU A 80 15.91 -4.93 -12.47
C LEU A 80 15.57 -4.21 -13.78
N ILE A 81 15.50 -4.91 -14.93
CA ILE A 81 15.19 -4.30 -16.23
C ILE A 81 13.79 -3.65 -16.23
N PRO A 82 12.68 -4.37 -15.93
CA PRO A 82 11.38 -3.73 -15.86
C PRO A 82 11.30 -2.66 -14.76
N CYS A 83 12.04 -2.80 -13.66
CA CYS A 83 12.14 -1.74 -12.64
C CYS A 83 12.69 -0.43 -13.23
N LEU A 84 13.79 -0.52 -13.98
CA LEU A 84 14.43 0.63 -14.62
C LEU A 84 13.53 1.25 -15.70
N ILE A 85 12.84 0.42 -16.49
CA ILE A 85 11.90 0.89 -17.52
C ILE A 85 10.76 1.68 -16.87
N ILE A 86 10.12 1.16 -15.83
CA ILE A 86 9.03 1.85 -15.13
C ILE A 86 9.54 3.14 -14.49
N ALA A 87 10.68 3.10 -13.79
CA ALA A 87 11.27 4.29 -13.17
C ALA A 87 11.61 5.37 -14.22
N PHE A 88 12.15 4.97 -15.37
CA PHE A 88 12.41 5.86 -16.49
C PHE A 88 11.13 6.52 -17.01
N PHE A 89 10.05 5.75 -17.22
CA PHE A 89 8.78 6.32 -17.67
C PHE A 89 8.18 7.30 -16.66
N ILE A 90 8.22 6.99 -15.35
CA ILE A 90 7.75 7.93 -14.32
C ILE A 90 8.57 9.22 -14.37
N VAL A 91 9.90 9.13 -14.36
CA VAL A 91 10.79 10.30 -14.40
C VAL A 91 10.63 11.12 -15.67
N PHE A 92 10.37 10.47 -16.80
CA PHE A 92 10.19 11.12 -18.10
C PHE A 92 8.83 11.82 -18.23
N LEU A 93 7.76 11.20 -17.73
CA LEU A 93 6.40 11.73 -17.84
C LEU A 93 6.05 12.75 -16.75
N GLU A 94 6.74 12.72 -15.61
CA GLU A 94 6.53 13.64 -14.50
C GLU A 94 7.57 14.77 -14.54
N PRO A 95 7.20 15.98 -15.00
CA PRO A 95 8.14 17.09 -15.13
C PRO A 95 8.58 17.66 -13.78
N ASN A 96 7.79 17.49 -12.72
CA ASN A 96 8.15 17.98 -11.40
C ASN A 96 9.09 16.97 -10.70
N PRO A 97 10.38 17.30 -10.52
CA PRO A 97 11.35 16.36 -9.97
C PRO A 97 11.07 15.98 -8.51
N ASN A 98 10.25 16.75 -7.80
CA ASN A 98 9.88 16.47 -6.42
C ASN A 98 8.97 15.25 -6.35
N LYS A 99 8.09 15.10 -7.34
CA LYS A 99 7.17 13.98 -7.45
C LYS A 99 7.88 12.67 -7.78
N HIS A 100 9.16 12.71 -8.15
CA HIS A 100 9.94 11.48 -8.28
C HIS A 100 10.17 10.79 -6.92
N ILE A 101 9.89 11.45 -5.80
CA ILE A 101 9.96 10.87 -4.45
C ILE A 101 8.98 9.70 -4.24
N HIS A 102 7.86 9.68 -4.98
CA HIS A 102 6.90 8.59 -4.95
C HIS A 102 7.54 7.23 -5.29
N ILE A 103 8.61 7.22 -6.12
CA ILE A 103 9.34 6.00 -6.48
C ILE A 103 9.95 5.33 -5.24
N PRO A 104 10.94 5.94 -4.56
CA PRO A 104 11.52 5.33 -3.37
C PRO A 104 10.50 5.13 -2.25
N GLU A 105 9.50 6.01 -2.11
CA GLU A 105 8.49 5.90 -1.05
C GLU A 105 7.69 4.59 -1.15
N TYR A 106 7.17 4.29 -2.33
CA TYR A 106 6.31 3.12 -2.55
C TYR A 106 7.09 1.83 -2.82
N VAL A 107 8.34 1.93 -3.28
CA VAL A 107 9.28 0.80 -3.25
C VAL A 107 9.49 0.36 -1.79
N LEU A 108 9.78 1.30 -0.89
CA LEU A 108 9.96 1.00 0.54
C LEU A 108 8.66 0.49 1.19
N MET A 109 7.50 1.08 0.86
CA MET A 109 6.19 0.62 1.33
C MET A 109 5.95 -0.86 0.96
N ALA A 110 6.20 -1.23 -0.29
CA ALA A 110 6.04 -2.60 -0.76
C ALA A 110 6.97 -3.58 -0.03
N TRP A 111 8.22 -3.16 0.26
CA TRP A 111 9.16 -3.95 1.06
C TRP A 111 8.69 -4.15 2.50
N LEU A 112 8.26 -3.07 3.18
CA LEU A 112 7.72 -3.15 4.54
C LEU A 112 6.49 -4.06 4.61
N LEU A 113 5.56 -3.91 3.67
CA LEU A 113 4.37 -4.78 3.57
C LEU A 113 4.76 -6.23 3.32
N PHE A 114 5.69 -6.51 2.41
CA PHE A 114 6.17 -7.88 2.18
C PHE A 114 6.72 -8.50 3.47
N GLU A 115 7.55 -7.76 4.22
CA GLU A 115 8.13 -8.24 5.47
C GLU A 115 7.07 -8.53 6.54
N ALA A 116 6.02 -7.70 6.63
CA ALA A 116 4.92 -7.91 7.57
C ALA A 116 4.02 -9.08 7.16
N ILE A 117 3.64 -9.14 5.88
CA ILE A 117 2.70 -10.13 5.33
C ILE A 117 3.32 -11.53 5.33
N GLN A 118 4.60 -11.68 4.99
CA GLN A 118 5.24 -13.00 4.89
C GLN A 118 5.28 -13.80 6.21
N ILE A 119 5.06 -13.15 7.35
CA ILE A 119 5.00 -13.81 8.67
C ILE A 119 3.82 -14.80 8.73
N ASP A 120 2.68 -14.43 8.14
CA ASP A 120 1.43 -15.20 8.21
C ASP A 120 0.95 -15.70 6.83
N TYR A 121 1.63 -15.30 5.76
CA TYR A 121 1.29 -15.66 4.39
C TYR A 121 2.05 -16.90 3.92
N SER A 122 1.37 -17.77 3.16
CA SER A 122 1.97 -18.88 2.42
C SER A 122 1.54 -18.88 0.96
N GLY A 123 2.49 -19.02 0.03
CA GLY A 123 2.20 -19.14 -1.40
C GLY A 123 2.80 -18.01 -2.25
N ALA A 124 2.80 -18.20 -3.57
CA ALA A 124 3.32 -17.22 -4.52
C ALA A 124 2.45 -15.95 -4.66
N GLY A 125 1.18 -16.00 -4.25
CA GLY A 125 0.26 -14.86 -4.32
C GLY A 125 0.65 -13.66 -3.43
N ILE A 126 1.66 -13.79 -2.56
CA ILE A 126 2.10 -12.72 -1.66
C ILE A 126 2.46 -11.45 -2.42
N PHE A 127 3.13 -11.57 -3.57
CA PHE A 127 3.55 -10.44 -4.38
C PHE A 127 2.36 -9.65 -4.94
N VAL A 128 1.29 -10.36 -5.32
CA VAL A 128 0.05 -9.73 -5.77
C VAL A 128 -0.64 -9.01 -4.61
N LEU A 129 -0.73 -9.65 -3.44
CA LEU A 129 -1.31 -9.00 -2.26
C LEU A 129 -0.52 -7.76 -1.83
N VAL A 130 0.81 -7.83 -1.84
CA VAL A 130 1.69 -6.68 -1.55
C VAL A 130 1.44 -5.56 -2.54
N PHE A 131 1.42 -5.85 -3.84
CA PHE A 131 1.13 -4.86 -4.88
C PHE A 131 -0.23 -4.19 -4.69
N LEU A 132 -1.28 -4.97 -4.42
CA LEU A 132 -2.62 -4.44 -4.20
C LEU A 132 -2.69 -3.58 -2.93
N ALA A 133 -2.11 -4.05 -1.83
CA ALA A 133 -2.11 -3.32 -0.57
C ALA A 133 -1.31 -2.02 -0.66
N SER A 134 -0.11 -2.04 -1.24
CA SER A 134 0.71 -0.84 -1.38
C SER A 134 0.10 0.17 -2.36
N SER A 135 -0.56 -0.30 -3.43
CA SER A 135 -1.30 0.58 -4.35
C SER A 135 -2.52 1.21 -3.68
N LEU A 136 -3.28 0.46 -2.87
CA LEU A 136 -4.39 1.02 -2.08
C LEU A 136 -3.92 2.02 -1.02
N LEU A 137 -2.77 1.77 -0.36
CA LEU A 137 -2.14 2.77 0.49
C LEU A 137 -1.69 4.01 -0.31
N GLY A 138 -1.34 3.84 -1.59
CA GLY A 138 -1.12 4.91 -2.55
C GLY A 138 -2.33 5.79 -2.78
N VAL A 139 -3.52 5.19 -2.86
CA VAL A 139 -4.79 5.92 -2.94
C VAL A 139 -5.08 6.63 -1.62
N PHE A 140 -4.84 5.97 -0.48
CA PHE A 140 -5.02 6.57 0.84
C PHE A 140 -4.15 7.82 1.05
N ASP A 141 -2.87 7.75 0.70
CA ASP A 141 -1.95 8.89 0.76
C ASP A 141 -2.46 10.07 -0.06
N GLU A 142 -2.88 9.84 -1.31
CA GLU A 142 -3.42 10.92 -2.14
C GLU A 142 -4.71 11.54 -1.59
N VAL A 143 -5.62 10.72 -1.04
CA VAL A 143 -6.84 11.23 -0.37
C VAL A 143 -6.48 12.04 0.88
N MET A 144 -5.50 11.60 1.67
CA MET A 144 -4.97 12.34 2.81
C MET A 144 -4.30 13.66 2.39
N GLN A 145 -3.57 13.67 1.29
CA GLN A 145 -2.98 14.88 0.73
C GLN A 145 -4.05 15.87 0.26
N GLY A 146 -5.17 15.39 -0.28
CA GLY A 146 -6.28 16.24 -0.72
C GLY A 146 -6.91 17.06 0.41
N ILE A 147 -6.92 16.55 1.64
CA ILE A 147 -7.38 17.31 2.82
C ILE A 147 -6.26 18.15 3.48
N HIS A 148 -5.03 18.08 2.98
CA HIS A 148 -3.90 18.81 3.52
C HIS A 148 -3.74 20.16 2.81
N THR A 149 -3.60 21.25 3.56
CA THR A 149 -3.67 22.63 3.02
C THR A 149 -2.52 23.04 2.09
N THR A 150 -1.48 22.20 1.99
CA THR A 150 -0.25 22.47 1.21
C THR A 150 0.00 21.42 0.13
N ARG A 151 -0.93 20.50 -0.08
CA ARG A 151 -0.81 19.40 -1.05
C ARG A 151 -2.05 19.37 -1.93
N HIS A 152 -1.95 18.63 -3.03
CA HIS A 152 -3.01 18.53 -4.02
C HIS A 152 -3.27 17.08 -4.34
N TYR A 153 -4.55 16.74 -4.44
CA TYR A 153 -5.03 15.44 -4.85
C TYR A 153 -4.82 15.21 -6.37
N GLY A 154 -4.10 14.15 -6.73
CA GLY A 154 -3.80 13.83 -8.13
C GLY A 154 -3.99 12.35 -8.48
N TRP A 155 -4.81 12.06 -9.51
CA TRP A 155 -4.89 10.69 -10.04
C TRP A 155 -3.57 10.23 -10.68
N HIS A 156 -2.79 11.16 -11.25
CA HIS A 156 -1.45 10.88 -11.76
C HIS A 156 -0.53 10.40 -10.64
N ASP A 157 -0.64 10.98 -9.45
CA ASP A 157 0.17 10.61 -8.29
C ASP A 157 -0.26 9.23 -7.76
N MET A 158 -1.56 8.91 -7.74
CA MET A 158 -2.05 7.55 -7.45
C MET A 158 -1.48 6.48 -8.40
N LEU A 159 -1.38 6.81 -9.70
CA LEU A 159 -0.75 5.91 -10.68
C LEU A 159 0.76 5.79 -10.45
N ASN A 160 1.45 6.90 -10.18
CA ASN A 160 2.87 6.88 -9.86
C ASN A 160 3.15 6.03 -8.61
N ASN A 161 2.32 6.14 -7.57
CA ASN A 161 2.38 5.31 -6.36
C ASN A 161 2.20 3.81 -6.67
N SER A 162 1.26 3.49 -7.58
CA SER A 162 0.99 2.12 -8.00
C SER A 162 2.13 1.53 -8.86
N PHE A 163 2.66 2.28 -9.82
CA PHE A 163 3.81 1.84 -10.62
C PHE A 163 5.08 1.71 -9.76
N SER A 164 5.26 2.60 -8.79
CA SER A 164 6.37 2.54 -7.83
C SER A 164 6.25 1.33 -6.90
N SER A 165 5.02 0.99 -6.49
CA SER A 165 4.73 -0.28 -5.81
C SER A 165 5.10 -1.50 -6.64
N LEU A 166 4.83 -1.45 -7.96
CA LEU A 166 5.22 -2.53 -8.88
C LEU A 166 6.74 -2.68 -8.98
N ILE A 167 7.51 -1.58 -9.00
CA ILE A 167 8.98 -1.61 -8.88
C ILE A 167 9.39 -2.31 -7.57
N GLY A 168 8.74 -1.96 -6.46
CA GLY A 168 8.96 -2.59 -5.16
C GLY A 168 8.76 -4.10 -5.19
N VAL A 169 7.66 -4.56 -5.78
CA VAL A 169 7.36 -6.00 -5.91
C VAL A 169 8.32 -6.71 -6.86
N LEU A 170 8.64 -6.14 -8.02
CA LEU A 170 9.58 -6.73 -8.98
C LEU A 170 10.99 -6.85 -8.38
N SER A 171 11.46 -5.83 -7.66
CA SER A 171 12.74 -5.89 -6.95
C SER A 171 12.74 -6.97 -5.86
N LEU A 172 11.64 -7.14 -5.11
CA LEU A 172 11.50 -8.25 -4.16
C LEU A 172 11.51 -9.63 -4.84
N MET A 173 10.83 -9.80 -5.98
CA MET A 173 10.84 -11.04 -6.76
C MET A 173 12.26 -11.40 -7.21
N GLY A 174 13.07 -10.39 -7.55
CA GLY A 174 14.48 -10.56 -7.85
C GLY A 174 15.31 -10.94 -6.62
N LEU A 175 15.12 -10.29 -5.47
CA LEU A 175 15.94 -10.44 -4.26
C LEU A 175 15.55 -11.59 -3.33
N ARG A 176 14.29 -12.01 -3.33
CA ARG A 176 13.76 -13.07 -2.47
C ARG A 176 13.60 -14.38 -3.25
N LYS A 177 13.73 -15.51 -2.55
CA LYS A 177 13.39 -16.82 -3.12
C LYS A 177 11.87 -16.91 -3.26
N ASN A 178 11.39 -17.52 -4.35
CA ASN A 178 9.97 -17.73 -4.57
C ASN A 178 9.34 -18.42 -3.35
N CYS A 179 8.28 -17.81 -2.82
CA CYS A 179 7.40 -18.48 -1.87
C CYS A 179 6.77 -19.68 -2.58
N GLY A 180 6.83 -20.87 -1.98
CA GLY A 180 6.44 -22.14 -2.62
C GLY A 180 5.02 -22.18 -3.21
N PRO A 181 4.68 -23.21 -3.99
CA PRO A 181 3.47 -23.28 -4.83
C PRO A 181 2.14 -23.50 -4.07
N GLY A 182 2.00 -23.03 -2.84
CA GLY A 182 0.76 -23.22 -2.06
C GLY A 182 -0.43 -22.49 -2.70
N ILE A 183 -1.41 -23.26 -3.21
CA ILE A 183 -2.67 -22.76 -3.79
C ILE A 183 -3.85 -22.99 -2.82
N ASP A 184 -3.65 -23.77 -1.75
CA ASP A 184 -4.70 -24.17 -0.80
C ASP A 184 -5.45 -22.99 -0.16
N TRP A 185 -4.80 -21.82 -0.07
CA TRP A 185 -5.43 -20.59 0.43
C TRP A 185 -6.55 -20.08 -0.48
N ILE A 186 -6.53 -20.37 -1.79
CA ILE A 186 -7.61 -19.98 -2.72
C ILE A 186 -8.91 -20.68 -2.34
N TYR A 187 -8.84 -21.96 -1.97
CA TYR A 187 -10.01 -22.71 -1.53
C TYR A 187 -10.61 -22.10 -0.26
N GLN A 188 -9.77 -21.71 0.70
CA GLN A 188 -10.22 -21.02 1.92
C GLN A 188 -10.80 -19.63 1.60
N LEU A 189 -10.18 -18.89 0.68
CA LEU A 189 -10.65 -17.57 0.24
C LEU A 189 -12.04 -17.66 -0.42
N LYS A 190 -12.29 -18.69 -1.24
CA LYS A 190 -13.61 -18.93 -1.85
C LYS A 190 -14.71 -19.16 -0.81
N LYS A 191 -14.40 -19.80 0.33
CA LYS A 191 -15.35 -19.94 1.44
C LYS A 191 -15.72 -18.60 2.08
N MET A 192 -14.89 -17.57 1.89
CA MET A 192 -15.10 -16.21 2.38
C MET A 192 -15.80 -15.33 1.32
N GLY A 193 -16.58 -15.92 0.42
CA GLY A 193 -17.20 -15.23 -0.72
C GLY A 193 -18.01 -13.98 -0.35
N GLY A 194 -18.73 -14.01 0.77
CA GLY A 194 -19.43 -12.82 1.29
C GLY A 194 -18.50 -11.65 1.58
N SER A 195 -17.31 -11.92 2.15
CA SER A 195 -16.30 -10.88 2.41
C SER A 195 -15.68 -10.35 1.12
N LEU A 196 -15.53 -11.19 0.08
CA LEU A 196 -15.06 -10.74 -1.24
C LEU A 196 -16.04 -9.76 -1.89
N LEU A 197 -17.35 -9.97 -1.72
CA LEU A 197 -18.37 -9.01 -2.18
C LEU A 197 -18.25 -7.66 -1.46
N ILE A 198 -17.94 -7.66 -0.17
CA ILE A 198 -17.70 -6.41 0.58
C ILE A 198 -16.44 -5.69 0.09
N ILE A 199 -15.36 -6.41 -0.25
CA ILE A 199 -14.17 -5.81 -0.87
C ILE A 199 -14.52 -5.20 -2.22
N LEU A 200 -15.27 -5.92 -3.07
CA LEU A 200 -15.68 -5.41 -4.38
C LEU A 200 -16.56 -4.16 -4.24
N PHE A 201 -17.53 -4.18 -3.33
CA PHE A 201 -18.35 -3.01 -3.01
C PHE A 201 -17.49 -1.84 -2.53
N GLY A 202 -16.55 -2.07 -1.62
CA GLY A 202 -15.61 -1.06 -1.12
C GLY A 202 -14.72 -0.48 -2.22
N LEU A 203 -14.20 -1.31 -3.13
CA LEU A 203 -13.38 -0.87 -4.27
C LEU A 203 -14.19 0.00 -5.24
N LEU A 204 -15.40 -0.43 -5.63
CA LEU A 204 -16.26 0.34 -6.52
C LEU A 204 -16.66 1.67 -5.89
N ASN A 205 -17.08 1.64 -4.62
CA ASN A 205 -17.47 2.81 -3.87
C ASN A 205 -16.29 3.80 -3.68
N THR A 206 -15.11 3.29 -3.35
CA THR A 206 -13.89 4.12 -3.22
C THR A 206 -13.45 4.69 -4.56
N GLY A 207 -13.56 3.91 -5.65
CA GLY A 207 -13.27 4.38 -7.00
C GLY A 207 -14.19 5.53 -7.42
N LEU A 208 -15.51 5.38 -7.19
CA LEU A 208 -16.50 6.45 -7.43
C LEU A 208 -16.20 7.70 -6.58
N SER A 209 -15.85 7.49 -5.31
CA SER A 209 -15.43 8.56 -4.40
C SER A 209 -14.22 9.31 -4.91
N CYS A 210 -13.15 8.61 -5.30
CA CYS A 210 -11.93 9.20 -5.84
C CYS A 210 -12.19 9.97 -7.14
N LEU A 211 -13.05 9.46 -8.02
CA LEU A 211 -13.45 10.14 -9.26
C LEU A 211 -14.22 11.43 -8.97
N LYS A 212 -15.08 11.43 -7.94
CA LYS A 212 -15.85 12.62 -7.56
C LYS A 212 -14.97 13.65 -6.84
N LEU A 213 -14.07 13.23 -5.96
CA LEU A 213 -13.05 14.09 -5.35
C LEU A 213 -12.21 14.81 -6.41
N PHE A 214 -11.80 14.10 -7.46
CA PHE A 214 -11.05 14.71 -8.57
C PHE A 214 -11.80 15.85 -9.26
N LYS A 215 -13.13 15.78 -9.35
CA LYS A 215 -13.95 16.85 -9.92
C LYS A 215 -14.11 18.03 -8.97
N ILE A 216 -14.14 17.76 -7.65
CA ILE A 216 -14.43 18.77 -6.62
C ILE A 216 -13.19 19.55 -6.23
N LYS A 217 -11.98 19.00 -6.37
CA LYS A 217 -10.74 19.67 -5.93
C LYS A 217 -10.54 21.11 -6.44
N ASN A 218 -11.16 21.46 -7.57
CA ASN A 218 -11.12 22.82 -8.12
C ASN A 218 -12.07 23.81 -7.41
N HIS A 219 -12.97 23.32 -6.56
CA HIS A 219 -13.98 24.09 -5.84
C HIS A 219 -13.62 24.34 -4.36
N TYR A 220 -12.61 23.64 -3.82
CA TYR A 220 -12.11 23.78 -2.43
C TYR A 220 -13.13 23.51 -1.31
N ASP A 221 -14.32 23.00 -1.66
CA ASP A 221 -15.46 22.87 -0.76
C ASP A 221 -16.06 21.46 -0.91
N LEU A 222 -15.85 20.61 0.11
CA LEU A 222 -16.39 19.25 0.12
C LEU A 222 -17.87 19.25 0.44
N TRP A 223 -18.32 20.05 1.40
CA TRP A 223 -19.69 20.00 1.90
C TRP A 223 -20.71 20.26 0.78
N ASN A 224 -20.48 21.29 -0.03
CA ASN A 224 -21.45 21.72 -1.03
C ASN A 224 -21.38 20.94 -2.34
N PHE A 225 -20.25 20.28 -2.65
CA PHE A 225 -20.03 19.65 -3.95
C PHE A 225 -19.91 18.13 -3.90
N TYR A 226 -19.64 17.55 -2.73
CA TYR A 226 -19.58 16.11 -2.52
C TYR A 226 -20.98 15.53 -2.30
N PRO A 227 -21.42 14.50 -3.05
CA PRO A 227 -22.82 14.06 -3.00
C PRO A 227 -23.13 13.31 -1.70
N ASP A 228 -24.21 13.70 -1.01
CA ASP A 228 -24.66 13.06 0.23
C ASP A 228 -24.89 11.55 0.10
N TRP A 229 -25.42 11.11 -1.06
CA TRP A 229 -25.63 9.68 -1.32
C TRP A 229 -24.31 8.89 -1.33
N LEU A 230 -23.20 9.52 -1.73
CA LEU A 230 -21.90 8.88 -1.74
C LEU A 230 -21.30 8.81 -0.33
N ILE A 231 -21.53 9.81 0.52
CA ILE A 231 -21.25 9.75 1.96
C ILE A 231 -22.05 8.64 2.64
N ALA A 232 -23.33 8.49 2.28
CA ALA A 232 -24.17 7.40 2.79
C ALA A 232 -23.62 6.02 2.37
N LEU A 233 -23.15 5.86 1.12
CA LEU A 233 -22.50 4.62 0.67
C LEU A 233 -21.16 4.37 1.38
N ASN A 234 -20.32 5.39 1.57
CA ASN A 234 -19.08 5.28 2.35
C ASN A 234 -19.36 4.82 3.78
N THR A 235 -20.38 5.39 4.42
CA THR A 235 -20.80 5.03 5.77
C THR A 235 -21.36 3.60 5.83
N LEU A 236 -22.18 3.21 4.86
CA LEU A 236 -22.70 1.85 4.75
C LEU A 236 -21.57 0.83 4.56
N PHE A 237 -20.58 1.13 3.71
CA PHE A 237 -19.39 0.31 3.55
C PHE A 237 -18.65 0.13 4.87
N MET A 238 -18.42 1.22 5.61
CA MET A 238 -17.73 1.19 6.90
C MET A 238 -18.42 0.28 7.92
N ILE A 239 -19.76 0.35 8.01
CA ILE A 239 -20.54 -0.52 8.89
C ILE A 239 -20.40 -1.99 8.47
N MET A 240 -20.57 -2.29 7.18
CA MET A 240 -20.44 -3.67 6.68
C MET A 240 -19.03 -4.23 6.86
N ALA A 241 -18.01 -3.41 6.59
CA ALA A 241 -16.60 -3.74 6.80
C ALA A 241 -16.34 -4.07 8.28
N PHE A 242 -16.85 -3.27 9.21
CA PHE A 242 -16.74 -3.52 10.64
C PHE A 242 -17.38 -4.85 11.05
N VAL A 243 -18.60 -5.14 10.56
CA VAL A 243 -19.28 -6.42 10.83
C VAL A 243 -18.46 -7.60 10.30
N VAL A 244 -17.96 -7.52 9.06
CA VAL A 244 -17.11 -8.57 8.47
C VAL A 244 -15.84 -8.77 9.28
N LEU A 245 -15.11 -7.70 9.61
CA LEU A 245 -13.88 -7.79 10.42
C LEU A 245 -14.14 -8.41 11.79
N CYS A 246 -15.26 -8.07 12.45
CA CYS A 246 -15.67 -8.69 13.71
C CYS A 246 -15.96 -10.19 13.56
N GLN A 247 -16.68 -10.59 12.50
CA GLN A 247 -16.96 -12.00 12.21
C GLN A 247 -15.66 -12.79 11.95
N LEU A 248 -14.77 -12.23 11.13
CA LEU A 248 -13.48 -12.82 10.81
C LEU A 248 -12.59 -12.97 12.05
N TYR A 249 -12.57 -11.95 12.90
CA TYR A 249 -11.84 -11.97 14.17
C TYR A 249 -12.38 -13.06 15.10
N ARG A 250 -13.71 -13.15 15.27
CA ARG A 250 -14.35 -14.20 16.09
C ARG A 250 -14.01 -15.59 15.59
N HIS A 251 -14.13 -15.82 14.29
CA HIS A 251 -13.78 -17.10 13.66
C HIS A 251 -12.31 -17.45 13.90
N THR A 252 -11.40 -16.48 13.78
CA THR A 252 -9.97 -16.71 14.00
C THR A 252 -9.64 -17.00 15.47
N MET A 253 -10.29 -16.29 16.42
CA MET A 253 -10.09 -16.50 17.86
C MET A 253 -10.67 -17.83 18.35
N GLN A 254 -11.75 -18.32 17.76
CA GLN A 254 -12.34 -19.63 18.07
C GLN A 254 -11.43 -20.79 17.64
N CYS A 255 -10.59 -20.61 16.62
CA CYS A 255 -9.66 -21.63 16.11
C CYS A 255 -8.25 -21.52 16.71
N ARG A 256 -8.11 -20.94 17.91
CA ARG A 256 -6.86 -20.40 18.49
C ARG A 256 -5.64 -21.33 18.47
N ASP A 257 -5.82 -22.64 18.56
CA ASP A 257 -4.71 -23.58 18.77
C ASP A 257 -4.10 -24.15 17.47
N GLU A 258 -4.78 -24.10 16.32
CA GLU A 258 -4.27 -24.69 15.07
C GLU A 258 -4.74 -23.99 13.78
N VAL A 259 -4.84 -22.65 13.74
CA VAL A 259 -5.16 -21.97 12.47
C VAL A 259 -4.06 -22.25 11.44
N GLN A 260 -4.38 -23.12 10.47
CA GLN A 260 -3.47 -23.53 9.41
C GLN A 260 -3.06 -22.32 8.57
N ARG A 261 -1.82 -22.31 8.06
CA ARG A 261 -1.28 -21.22 7.22
C ARG A 261 -2.18 -20.82 6.04
N PRO A 262 -2.86 -21.75 5.33
CA PRO A 262 -3.78 -21.37 4.25
C PRO A 262 -4.95 -20.49 4.72
N VAL A 263 -5.46 -20.71 5.93
CA VAL A 263 -6.56 -19.90 6.51
C VAL A 263 -6.06 -18.50 6.85
N LYS A 264 -4.88 -18.37 7.46
CA LYS A 264 -4.25 -17.06 7.71
C LYS A 264 -3.98 -16.29 6.42
N THR A 265 -3.53 -16.99 5.39
CA THR A 265 -3.31 -16.42 4.06
C THR A 265 -4.62 -15.87 3.48
N ALA A 266 -5.70 -16.66 3.50
CA ALA A 266 -7.01 -16.21 3.05
C ALA A 266 -7.56 -15.04 3.89
N PHE A 267 -7.33 -15.05 5.20
CA PHE A 267 -7.67 -13.93 6.07
C PHE A 267 -6.96 -12.65 5.64
N LEU A 268 -5.66 -12.69 5.35
CA LEU A 268 -4.90 -11.51 4.89
C LEU A 268 -5.46 -10.93 3.57
N TRP A 269 -5.87 -11.80 2.63
CA TRP A 269 -6.52 -11.38 1.38
C TRP A 269 -7.85 -10.64 1.59
N VAL A 270 -8.46 -10.78 2.77
CA VAL A 270 -9.72 -10.13 3.10
C VAL A 270 -9.52 -8.95 4.04
N SER A 271 -8.86 -9.16 5.17
CA SER A 271 -8.72 -8.15 6.21
C SER A 271 -7.88 -6.97 5.77
N LEU A 272 -6.81 -7.20 4.99
CA LEU A 272 -5.89 -6.14 4.61
C LEU A 272 -6.51 -5.14 3.62
N PRO A 273 -7.13 -5.57 2.49
CA PRO A 273 -7.85 -4.63 1.63
C PRO A 273 -8.99 -3.91 2.34
N ILE A 274 -9.78 -4.62 3.18
CA ILE A 274 -10.87 -3.99 3.94
C ILE A 274 -10.32 -2.92 4.88
N ALA A 275 -9.25 -3.20 5.63
CA ALA A 275 -8.67 -2.23 6.54
C ALA A 275 -8.20 -0.95 5.81
N ILE A 276 -7.54 -1.09 4.66
CA ILE A 276 -7.07 0.07 3.89
C ILE A 276 -8.26 0.86 3.30
N LEU A 277 -9.26 0.17 2.74
CA LEU A 277 -10.47 0.82 2.23
C LEU A 277 -11.23 1.55 3.34
N VAL A 278 -11.29 0.97 4.54
CA VAL A 278 -11.84 1.62 5.74
C VAL A 278 -11.10 2.92 6.05
N LEU A 279 -9.76 2.93 5.99
CA LEU A 279 -8.97 4.15 6.19
C LEU A 279 -9.30 5.22 5.13
N ILE A 280 -9.34 4.85 3.85
CA ILE A 280 -9.68 5.79 2.76
C ILE A 280 -11.06 6.42 2.99
N ASN A 281 -12.08 5.59 3.21
CA ASN A 281 -13.45 6.07 3.41
C ASN A 281 -13.59 6.89 4.70
N SER A 282 -12.82 6.57 5.75
CA SER A 282 -12.80 7.36 6.99
C SER A 282 -12.31 8.78 6.76
N VAL A 283 -11.24 8.96 5.97
CA VAL A 283 -10.69 10.29 5.66
C VAL A 283 -11.68 11.12 4.85
N ILE A 284 -12.38 10.50 3.90
CA ILE A 284 -13.40 11.17 3.09
C ILE A 284 -14.56 11.63 3.96
N ILE A 285 -15.09 10.75 4.81
CA ILE A 285 -16.17 11.09 5.73
C ILE A 285 -15.71 12.18 6.71
N TYR A 286 -14.51 12.06 7.25
CA TYR A 286 -13.93 13.05 8.15
C TYR A 286 -13.83 14.43 7.49
N GLY A 287 -13.27 14.50 6.28
CA GLY A 287 -13.13 15.74 5.52
C GLY A 287 -14.49 16.38 5.22
N TRP A 288 -15.50 15.57 4.90
CA TRP A 288 -16.87 16.05 4.72
C TRP A 288 -17.50 16.54 6.03
N VAL A 289 -17.48 15.76 7.12
CA VAL A 289 -18.12 16.12 8.40
C VAL A 289 -17.55 17.42 8.99
N LEU A 290 -16.25 17.63 8.86
CA LEU A 290 -15.57 18.81 9.40
C LEU A 290 -15.43 19.96 8.40
N ASP A 291 -16.00 19.81 7.19
CA ASP A 291 -15.88 20.78 6.10
C ASP A 291 -14.43 21.22 5.85
N VAL A 292 -13.53 20.23 5.81
CA VAL A 292 -12.11 20.48 5.55
C VAL A 292 -11.96 20.80 4.06
N PRO A 293 -11.27 21.91 3.69
CA PRO A 293 -11.01 22.21 2.30
C PRO A 293 -10.30 21.06 1.58
N PHE A 294 -10.72 20.75 0.36
CA PHE A 294 -10.15 19.68 -0.45
C PHE A 294 -9.55 20.20 -1.75
N GLN A 295 -8.28 19.91 -2.01
CA GLN A 295 -7.47 20.51 -3.08
C GLN A 295 -6.75 19.47 -3.93
#